data_AF-A0A7D7QN05-F1
#
_entry.id   AF-A0A7D7QN05-F1
#
_cell.length_a   1.000
_cell.length_b   1.000
_cell.length_c   1.000
_cell.angle_alpha   90.00
_cell.angle_beta   90.00
_cell.angle_gamma   90.00
#
_symmetry.space_group_name_H-M   'P 1'
#
loop_
_entity.id
_entity.type
_entity.pdbx_description
1 polymer ?
#
loop_
_entity_poly.entity_id
_entity_poly.type
_entity_poly.pdbx_seq_one_letter_code
_entity_poly.pdbx_strand_id
1 'polypeptide(L)'
;MAAFLYPVYTIATFGLAIWGISLFQQSHRITTILLIVVLSGMFYDNLIVSVGSLINEGTLLKLLNRLRFLFHNLFVPLLVVIAVNLAYIAGVAWANNPIVYKGCWAIAIGLIVLGLVTDFRQLELIPTTFAGTLRYKPKSCSVPVLTIFTALLVAVIGFYIWCQTQWLWMFMGTLIMLFGNVLPKSIFGPLIGSAVDCVFILAMLTTELMMPS
;
A
#
# COMPACT_ATOMS: atom_id res chain seq x y z
N MET A 1 -8.30 -15.62 -18.12
CA MET A 1 -8.82 -15.25 -16.79
C MET A 1 -8.12 -14.04 -16.17
N ALA A 2 -6.79 -14.02 -15.98
CA ALA A 2 -6.09 -12.95 -15.25
C ALA A 2 -6.26 -11.54 -15.83
N ALA A 3 -6.37 -11.40 -17.16
CA ALA A 3 -6.54 -10.11 -17.83
C ALA A 3 -7.88 -9.39 -17.52
N PHE A 4 -8.93 -10.12 -17.10
CA PHE A 4 -10.23 -9.53 -16.77
C PHE A 4 -10.34 -9.07 -15.31
N LEU A 5 -9.50 -9.59 -14.41
CA LEU A 5 -9.56 -9.25 -12.99
C LEU A 5 -8.82 -7.94 -12.65
N TYR A 6 -7.76 -7.60 -13.39
CA TYR A 6 -7.05 -6.32 -13.18
C TYR A 6 -7.92 -5.08 -13.45
N PRO A 7 -8.71 -5.02 -14.54
CA PRO A 7 -9.68 -3.95 -14.72
C PRO A 7 -10.65 -3.81 -13.55
N VAL A 8 -11.11 -4.92 -12.96
CA VAL A 8 -11.99 -4.91 -11.78
C VAL A 8 -11.28 -4.31 -10.58
N TYR A 9 -10.01 -4.67 -10.32
CA TYR A 9 -9.23 -4.04 -9.24
C TYR A 9 -8.95 -2.55 -9.50
N THR A 10 -8.72 -2.16 -10.76
CA THR A 10 -8.56 -0.74 -11.13
C THR A 10 -9.85 0.04 -10.86
N ILE A 11 -11.02 -0.50 -11.23
CA ILE A 11 -12.32 0.11 -10.95
C ILE A 11 -12.59 0.16 -9.44
N ALA A 12 -12.30 -0.92 -8.71
CA ALA A 12 -12.47 -0.96 -7.27
C ALA A 12 -11.59 0.08 -6.56
N THR A 13 -10.29 0.12 -6.87
CA THR A 13 -9.37 1.13 -6.30
C THR A 13 -9.75 2.56 -6.69
N PHE A 14 -10.28 2.78 -7.89
CA PHE A 14 -10.81 4.07 -8.30
C PHE A 14 -12.05 4.47 -7.48
N GLY A 15 -12.97 3.54 -7.25
CA GLY A 15 -14.12 3.76 -6.36
C GLY A 15 -13.69 4.09 -4.93
N LEU A 16 -12.67 3.41 -4.40
CA LEU A 16 -12.09 3.71 -3.09
C LEU A 16 -11.41 5.08 -3.05
N ALA A 17 -10.74 5.48 -4.13
CA ALA A 17 -10.16 6.82 -4.24
C ALA A 17 -11.23 7.91 -4.22
N ILE A 18 -12.34 7.73 -4.94
CA ILE A 18 -13.50 8.66 -4.89
C ILE A 18 -14.08 8.72 -3.49
N TRP A 19 -14.23 7.58 -2.82
CA TRP A 19 -14.74 7.54 -1.45
C TRP A 19 -13.79 8.25 -0.47
N GLY A 20 -12.48 8.05 -0.60
CA GLY A 20 -11.48 8.77 0.18
C GLY A 20 -11.55 10.29 -0.02
N ILE A 21 -11.76 10.76 -1.25
CA ILE A 21 -11.96 12.20 -1.55
C ILE A 21 -13.24 12.72 -0.88
N SER A 22 -14.34 11.96 -0.94
CA SER A 22 -15.59 12.33 -0.26
C SER A 22 -15.42 12.40 1.26
N LEU A 23 -14.64 11.49 1.85
CA LEU A 23 -14.32 11.49 3.27
C LEU A 23 -13.44 12.69 3.67
N PHE A 24 -12.53 13.10 2.79
CA PHE A 24 -11.69 14.28 3.00
C PHE A 24 -12.54 15.56 3.01
N GLN A 25 -13.51 15.68 2.11
CA GLN A 25 -14.43 16.82 2.08
C GLN A 25 -15.25 16.96 3.37
N GLN A 26 -15.44 15.88 4.13
CA GLN A 26 -16.17 15.91 5.40
C GLN A 26 -15.24 16.16 6.60
N SER A 27 -14.06 15.54 6.63
CA SER A 27 -13.20 15.53 7.82
C SER A 27 -12.04 16.54 7.78
N HIS A 28 -11.55 16.92 6.59
CA HIS A 28 -10.38 17.78 6.38
C HIS A 28 -9.10 17.34 7.12
N ARG A 29 -8.97 16.04 7.43
CA ARG A 29 -7.84 15.49 8.20
C ARG A 29 -6.63 15.23 7.30
N ILE A 30 -5.44 15.46 7.87
CA ILE A 30 -4.17 15.11 7.21
C ILE A 30 -4.09 13.60 6.94
N THR A 31 -4.66 12.78 7.83
CA THR A 31 -4.76 11.32 7.68
C THR A 31 -5.44 10.92 6.37
N THR A 32 -6.55 11.57 6.01
CA THR A 32 -7.29 11.29 4.78
C THR A 32 -6.49 11.69 3.55
N ILE A 33 -5.77 12.81 3.60
CA ILE A 33 -4.89 13.23 2.49
C ILE A 33 -3.82 12.17 2.25
N LEU A 34 -3.15 11.70 3.32
CA LEU A 34 -2.13 10.67 3.22
C LEU A 34 -2.71 9.36 2.68
N LEU A 35 -3.92 8.97 3.10
CA LEU A 35 -4.63 7.81 2.57
C LEU A 35 -4.92 7.95 1.06
N ILE A 36 -5.38 9.12 0.62
CA ILE A 36 -5.60 9.41 -0.81
C ILE A 36 -4.29 9.31 -1.61
N VAL A 37 -3.18 9.80 -1.05
CA VAL A 37 -1.86 9.66 -1.68
C VAL A 37 -1.49 8.19 -1.85
N VAL A 38 -1.64 7.35 -0.82
CA VAL A 38 -1.35 5.91 -0.93
C VAL A 38 -2.29 5.23 -1.95
N LEU A 39 -3.58 5.55 -1.90
CA LEU A 39 -4.60 5.10 -2.86
C LEU A 39 -4.22 5.42 -4.30
N SER A 40 -3.71 6.63 -4.56
CA SER A 40 -3.29 7.05 -5.91
C SER A 40 -2.16 6.19 -6.46
N GLY A 41 -1.19 5.81 -5.62
CA GLY A 41 -0.11 4.92 -6.00
C GLY A 41 -0.58 3.51 -6.32
N MET A 42 -1.53 2.99 -5.54
CA MET A 42 -2.14 1.68 -5.79
C MET A 42 -2.99 1.66 -7.06
N PHE A 43 -3.75 2.72 -7.29
CA PHE A 43 -4.49 2.90 -8.54
C PHE A 43 -3.53 2.90 -9.74
N TYR A 44 -2.44 3.66 -9.67
CA TYR A 44 -1.41 3.67 -10.71
C TYR A 44 -0.81 2.28 -10.94
N ASP A 45 -0.50 1.55 -9.86
CA ASP A 45 0.01 0.19 -9.97
C ASP A 45 -0.96 -0.71 -10.76
N ASN A 46 -2.22 -0.79 -10.32
CA ASN A 46 -3.24 -1.62 -10.97
C ASN A 46 -3.51 -1.19 -12.42
N LEU A 47 -3.43 0.12 -12.72
CA LEU A 47 -3.58 0.65 -14.07
C LEU A 47 -2.44 0.21 -14.98
N ILE A 48 -1.17 0.41 -14.58
CA ILE A 48 -0.01 0.01 -15.41
C ILE A 48 -0.01 -1.49 -15.68
N VAL A 49 -0.43 -2.27 -14.68
CA VAL A 49 -0.61 -3.70 -14.82
C VAL A 49 -1.69 -4.05 -15.85
N SER A 50 -2.84 -3.37 -15.79
CA SER A 50 -3.97 -3.62 -16.69
C SER A 50 -3.66 -3.21 -18.13
N VAL A 51 -2.91 -2.13 -18.32
CA VAL A 51 -2.57 -1.59 -19.64
C VAL A 51 -1.27 -2.21 -20.19
N GLY A 52 -0.49 -2.90 -19.36
CA GLY A 52 0.78 -3.51 -19.75
C GLY A 52 0.68 -4.55 -20.88
N SER A 53 -0.46 -5.27 -20.99
CA SER A 53 -0.71 -6.17 -22.12
C SER A 53 -1.07 -5.46 -23.42
N LEU A 54 -1.46 -4.17 -23.38
CA LEU A 54 -1.81 -3.35 -24.55
C LEU A 54 -0.60 -2.57 -25.11
N ILE A 55 0.35 -2.21 -24.25
CA ILE A 55 1.52 -1.39 -24.61
C ILE A 55 2.62 -2.19 -25.35
N ASN A 56 2.65 -3.52 -25.20
CA ASN A 56 3.72 -4.41 -25.66
C ASN A 56 5.10 -4.13 -25.03
N GLU A 57 6.09 -5.00 -25.28
CA GLU A 57 7.45 -4.84 -24.77
C GLU A 57 8.11 -3.57 -25.32
N GLY A 58 8.72 -2.76 -24.46
CA GLY A 58 9.37 -1.53 -24.90
C GLY A 58 9.92 -0.68 -23.76
N THR A 59 10.67 0.36 -24.14
CA THR A 59 11.25 1.35 -23.21
C THR A 59 10.18 2.08 -22.40
N LEU A 60 9.02 2.33 -22.99
CA LEU A 60 7.88 2.97 -22.33
C LEU A 60 7.32 2.11 -21.18
N LEU A 61 7.06 0.82 -21.43
CA LEU A 61 6.57 -0.10 -20.38
C LEU A 61 7.59 -0.31 -19.27
N LYS A 62 8.89 -0.29 -19.60
CA LYS A 62 9.98 -0.33 -18.62
C LYS A 62 10.00 0.91 -17.72
N LEU A 63 9.81 2.11 -18.29
CA LEU A 63 9.74 3.36 -17.53
C LEU A 63 8.50 3.38 -16.59
N LEU A 64 7.34 2.96 -17.09
CA LEU A 64 6.10 2.92 -16.30
C LEU A 64 6.20 1.94 -15.12
N ASN A 65 6.81 0.76 -15.32
CA ASN A 65 7.08 -0.16 -14.21
C ASN A 65 8.12 0.40 -13.23
N ARG A 66 9.11 1.16 -13.70
CA ARG A 66 10.06 1.84 -12.81
C ARG A 66 9.39 2.87 -11.92
N LEU A 67 8.45 3.66 -12.46
CA LEU A 67 7.64 4.60 -11.68
C LEU A 67 6.74 3.90 -10.67
N ARG A 68 6.17 2.74 -11.03
CA ARG A 68 5.40 1.92 -10.09
C ARG A 68 6.24 1.52 -8.87
N PHE A 69 7.45 1.00 -9.07
CA PHE A 69 8.33 0.65 -7.95
C PHE A 69 8.74 1.88 -7.13
N LEU A 70 8.95 3.02 -7.78
CA LEU A 70 9.22 4.29 -7.09
C LEU A 70 8.05 4.69 -6.18
N PHE A 71 6.83 4.69 -6.70
CA PHE A 71 5.62 5.03 -5.92
C PHE A 71 5.37 4.04 -4.80
N HIS A 72 5.59 2.74 -5.02
CA HIS A 72 5.49 1.75 -3.96
C HIS A 72 6.45 2.04 -2.80
N ASN A 73 7.72 2.29 -3.10
CA ASN A 73 8.75 2.58 -2.08
C ASN A 73 8.51 3.92 -1.38
N LEU A 74 7.84 4.87 -2.04
CA LEU A 74 7.53 6.18 -1.47
C LEU A 74 6.28 6.13 -0.57
N PHE A 75 5.23 5.43 -1.02
CA PHE A 75 3.91 5.54 -0.39
C PHE A 75 3.65 4.49 0.68
N VAL A 76 4.21 3.28 0.57
CA VAL A 76 4.00 2.23 1.59
C VAL A 76 4.49 2.65 2.98
N PRO A 77 5.67 3.28 3.14
CA PRO A 77 6.12 3.72 4.47
C PRO A 77 5.23 4.81 5.10
N LEU A 78 4.47 5.57 4.30
CA LEU A 78 3.51 6.55 4.82
C LEU A 78 2.37 5.90 5.60
N LEU A 79 2.08 4.61 5.36
CA LEU A 79 1.09 3.86 6.14
C LEU A 79 1.41 3.84 7.64
N VAL A 80 2.69 3.89 8.02
CA VAL A 80 3.10 3.99 9.43
C VAL A 80 2.64 5.31 10.05
N VAL A 81 2.78 6.42 9.31
CA VAL A 81 2.33 7.74 9.76
C VAL A 81 0.81 7.79 9.87
N ILE A 82 0.11 7.22 8.88
CA ILE A 82 -1.35 7.11 8.89
C ILE A 82 -1.80 6.30 10.11
N ALA A 83 -1.20 5.14 10.36
CA ALA A 83 -1.53 4.28 11.48
C ALA A 83 -1.35 4.98 12.84
N VAL A 84 -0.26 5.72 13.03
CA VAL A 84 -0.04 6.49 14.28
C VAL A 84 -1.06 7.62 14.43
N ASN A 85 -1.41 8.33 13.35
CA ASN A 85 -2.46 9.35 13.42
C ASN A 85 -3.83 8.74 13.77
N LEU A 86 -4.16 7.60 13.18
CA LEU A 86 -5.37 6.85 13.51
C LEU A 86 -5.36 6.41 14.99
N ALA A 87 -4.21 5.97 15.53
CA ALA A 87 -4.07 5.64 16.94
C ALA A 87 -4.24 6.85 17.87
N TYR A 88 -3.74 8.02 17.44
CA TYR A 88 -3.96 9.28 18.15
C TYR A 88 -5.45 9.64 18.23
N ILE A 89 -6.16 9.57 17.10
CA ILE A 89 -7.61 9.87 17.04
C ILE A 89 -8.42 8.82 17.83
N ALA A 90 -7.99 7.56 17.83
CA ALA A 90 -8.57 6.49 18.63
C ALA A 90 -8.39 6.67 20.16
N GLY A 91 -7.61 7.66 20.60
CA GLY A 91 -7.38 7.93 22.02
C GLY A 91 -6.32 7.02 22.67
N VAL A 92 -5.44 6.40 21.87
CA VAL A 92 -4.36 5.55 22.39
C VAL A 92 -3.32 6.41 23.11
N ALA A 93 -3.09 6.15 24.41
CA ALA A 93 -2.30 7.03 25.28
C ALA A 93 -0.88 7.34 24.78
N TRP A 94 -0.18 6.36 24.20
CA TRP A 94 1.17 6.55 23.69
C TRP A 94 1.21 7.40 22.41
N ALA A 95 0.13 7.42 21.62
CA ALA A 95 0.07 8.16 20.36
C ALA A 95 -0.11 9.67 20.57
N ASN A 96 -0.52 10.10 21.76
CA ASN A 96 -0.60 11.51 22.16
C ASN A 96 0.78 12.14 22.42
N ASN A 97 1.85 11.35 22.50
CA ASN A 97 3.18 11.89 22.74
C ASN A 97 3.77 12.50 21.46
N PRO A 98 4.17 13.80 21.45
CA PRO A 98 4.75 14.44 20.27
C PRO A 98 6.06 13.81 19.81
N ILE A 99 6.78 13.11 20.69
CA ILE A 99 7.99 12.35 20.33
C ILE A 99 7.62 11.18 19.42
N VAL A 100 6.50 10.50 19.68
CA VAL A 100 6.03 9.38 18.86
C VAL A 100 5.63 9.87 17.48
N TYR A 101 4.92 11.00 17.40
CA TYR A 101 4.56 11.60 16.11
C TYR A 101 5.79 12.00 15.28
N LYS A 102 6.80 12.64 15.89
CA LYS A 102 8.06 12.94 15.19
C LYS A 102 8.83 11.67 14.81
N GLY A 103 8.82 10.67 15.69
CA GLY A 103 9.46 9.38 15.48
C GLY A 103 8.86 8.60 14.31
N CYS A 104 7.53 8.62 14.14
CA CYS A 104 6.89 7.91 13.03
C CYS A 104 7.25 8.53 11.67
N TRP A 105 7.33 9.86 11.58
CA TRP A 105 7.83 10.55 10.39
C TRP A 105 9.31 10.23 10.12
N ALA A 106 10.15 10.22 11.15
CA ALA A 106 11.56 9.83 11.00
C ALA A 106 11.71 8.39 10.50
N ILE A 107 10.91 7.46 11.03
CA ILE A 107 10.87 6.06 10.57
C ILE A 107 10.40 6.00 9.11
N ALA A 108 9.30 6.65 8.76
CA ALA A 108 8.78 6.63 7.39
C ALA A 108 9.79 7.18 6.38
N ILE A 109 10.40 8.34 6.68
CA ILE A 109 11.45 8.94 5.83
C ILE A 109 12.67 8.01 5.75
N GLY A 110 13.11 7.45 6.87
CA GLY A 110 14.23 6.50 6.91
C GLY A 110 13.97 5.27 6.03
N LEU A 111 12.77 4.70 6.11
CA LEU A 111 12.35 3.58 5.27
C LEU A 111 12.30 4.00 3.79
N ILE A 112 11.75 5.17 3.44
CA ILE A 112 11.76 5.67 2.06
C ILE A 112 13.20 5.76 1.53
N VAL A 113 14.10 6.39 2.28
CA VAL A 113 15.52 6.53 1.88
C VAL A 113 16.18 5.17 1.70
N LEU A 114 15.97 4.26 2.66
CA LEU A 114 16.50 2.90 2.57
C LEU A 114 15.98 2.16 1.33
N GLY A 115 14.66 2.18 1.09
CA GLY A 115 14.05 1.54 -0.09
C GLY A 115 14.52 2.14 -1.41
N LEU A 116 14.80 3.44 -1.46
CA LEU A 116 15.40 4.08 -2.64
C LEU A 116 16.86 3.64 -2.86
N VAL A 117 17.63 3.47 -1.80
CA VAL A 117 19.05 3.09 -1.89
C VAL A 117 19.23 1.61 -2.18
N THR A 118 18.46 0.73 -1.52
CA THR A 118 18.61 -0.74 -1.66
C THR A 118 17.88 -1.26 -2.89
N ASP A 119 16.61 -0.90 -3.04
CA ASP A 119 15.73 -1.56 -4.00
C ASP A 119 15.73 -0.81 -5.34
N PHE A 120 15.67 0.52 -5.31
CA PHE A 120 15.59 1.33 -6.54
C PHE A 120 16.93 1.48 -7.28
N ARG A 121 18.06 1.47 -6.56
CA ARG A 121 19.39 1.62 -7.17
C ARG A 121 19.87 0.35 -7.89
N GLN A 122 19.43 -0.84 -7.44
CA GLN A 122 19.81 -2.15 -7.99
C GLN A 122 18.73 -2.74 -8.93
N LEU A 123 17.80 -1.92 -9.40
CA LEU A 123 16.58 -2.36 -10.06
C LEU A 123 16.85 -2.78 -11.53
N GLU A 124 17.36 -4.00 -11.71
CA GLU A 124 17.45 -4.66 -13.02
C GLU A 124 16.10 -5.32 -13.36
N LEU A 125 15.33 -4.64 -14.22
CA LEU A 125 14.03 -5.06 -14.71
C LEU A 125 14.17 -6.03 -15.89
N ILE A 126 13.75 -7.29 -15.71
CA ILE A 126 13.68 -8.32 -16.76
C ILE A 126 12.22 -8.51 -17.19
N PRO A 127 11.91 -8.54 -18.50
CA PRO A 127 10.56 -8.83 -18.97
C PRO A 127 10.17 -10.26 -18.59
N THR A 128 9.03 -10.40 -17.93
CA THR A 128 8.42 -11.70 -17.61
C THR A 128 6.96 -11.67 -18.05
N THR A 129 6.59 -12.61 -18.89
CA THR A 129 5.20 -12.86 -19.26
C THR A 129 4.60 -13.80 -18.22
N PHE A 130 3.55 -13.36 -17.53
CA PHE A 130 2.79 -14.22 -16.62
C PHE A 130 1.30 -14.12 -16.94
N ALA A 131 0.69 -15.26 -17.26
CA ALA A 131 -0.73 -15.40 -17.54
C ALA A 131 -1.30 -14.39 -18.57
N GLY A 132 -0.56 -14.13 -19.66
CA GLY A 132 -0.96 -13.18 -20.72
C GLY A 132 -0.77 -11.70 -20.37
N THR A 133 -0.20 -11.39 -19.21
CA THR A 133 0.21 -10.03 -18.82
C THR A 133 1.72 -9.88 -18.94
N LEU A 134 2.16 -8.76 -19.52
CA LEU A 134 3.56 -8.48 -19.74
C LEU A 134 4.05 -7.50 -18.67
N ARG A 135 5.04 -7.92 -17.87
CA ARG A 135 5.57 -7.09 -16.77
C ARG A 135 7.06 -7.28 -16.59
N TYR A 136 7.71 -6.21 -16.14
CA TYR A 136 9.10 -6.29 -15.74
C TYR A 136 9.21 -6.64 -14.25
N LYS A 137 9.97 -7.69 -13.93
CA LYS A 137 10.30 -8.08 -12.54
C LYS A 137 11.78 -7.80 -12.24
N PRO A 138 12.15 -7.53 -10.97
CA PRO A 138 13.55 -7.47 -10.56
C PRO A 138 14.23 -8.84 -10.79
N LYS A 139 15.47 -8.81 -11.32
CA LYS A 139 16.31 -9.99 -11.58
C LYS A 139 16.70 -10.75 -10.31
N SER A 140 16.84 -10.05 -9.20
CA SER A 140 17.14 -10.61 -7.89
C SER A 140 15.83 -10.83 -7.12
N CYS A 141 15.61 -12.05 -6.62
CA CYS A 141 14.59 -12.33 -5.61
C CYS A 141 14.99 -11.71 -4.27
N SER A 142 14.91 -10.39 -4.15
CA SER A 142 14.93 -9.76 -2.84
C SER A 142 13.58 -9.98 -2.18
N VAL A 143 13.59 -10.67 -1.03
CA VAL A 143 12.44 -10.66 -0.13
C VAL A 143 12.16 -9.20 0.19
N PRO A 144 10.91 -8.70 0.07
CA PRO A 144 10.59 -7.30 0.33
C PRO A 144 10.57 -7.03 1.84
N VAL A 145 11.76 -7.09 2.46
CA VAL A 145 11.98 -6.95 3.91
C VAL A 145 11.39 -5.64 4.42
N LEU A 146 11.54 -4.56 3.65
CA LEU A 146 11.08 -3.24 4.02
C LEU A 146 9.55 -3.17 4.08
N THR A 147 8.86 -3.73 3.09
CA THR A 147 7.39 -3.83 3.04
C THR A 147 6.87 -4.69 4.19
N ILE A 148 7.53 -5.81 4.48
CA ILE A 148 7.17 -6.68 5.62
C ILE A 148 7.34 -5.91 6.94
N PHE A 149 8.44 -5.18 7.09
CA PHE A 149 8.68 -4.38 8.29
C PHE A 149 7.64 -3.27 8.47
N THR A 150 7.27 -2.54 7.40
CA THR A 150 6.17 -1.56 7.46
C THR A 150 4.85 -2.20 7.85
N ALA A 151 4.51 -3.36 7.28
CA ALA A 151 3.27 -4.06 7.58
C ALA A 151 3.24 -4.54 9.04
N LEU A 152 4.36 -5.01 9.58
CA LEU A 152 4.47 -5.39 11.00
C LEU A 152 4.23 -4.19 11.92
N LEU A 153 4.83 -3.03 11.63
CA LEU A 153 4.59 -1.83 12.42
C LEU A 153 3.11 -1.41 12.38
N VAL A 154 2.50 -1.39 11.19
CA VAL A 154 1.08 -1.06 11.04
C VAL A 154 0.19 -2.07 11.76
N ALA A 155 0.54 -3.36 11.75
CA ALA A 155 -0.21 -4.40 12.45
C ALA A 155 -0.13 -4.22 13.97
N VAL A 156 1.04 -3.91 14.51
CA VAL A 156 1.21 -3.62 15.95
C VAL A 156 0.36 -2.41 16.34
N ILE A 157 0.39 -1.34 15.55
CA ILE A 157 -0.43 -0.14 15.82
C ILE A 157 -1.93 -0.47 15.71
N GLY A 158 -2.32 -1.24 14.68
CA GLY A 158 -3.70 -1.70 14.48
C GLY A 158 -4.20 -2.56 15.65
N PHE A 159 -3.34 -3.36 16.26
CA PHE A 159 -3.67 -4.11 17.48
C PHE A 159 -3.97 -3.19 18.66
N TYR A 160 -3.15 -2.16 18.89
CA TYR A 160 -3.43 -1.17 19.94
C TYR A 160 -4.73 -0.40 19.69
N ILE A 161 -5.02 -0.03 18.43
CA ILE A 161 -6.29 0.59 18.06
C ILE A 161 -7.44 -0.36 18.37
N TRP A 162 -7.33 -1.64 18.00
CA TRP A 162 -8.34 -2.64 18.30
C TRP A 162 -8.61 -2.76 19.79
N CYS A 163 -7.58 -2.82 20.63
CA CYS A 163 -7.77 -2.87 22.08
C CYS A 163 -8.54 -1.64 22.62
N GLN A 164 -8.34 -0.46 22.02
CA GLN A 164 -8.93 0.79 22.48
C GLN A 164 -10.36 1.01 21.96
N THR A 165 -10.63 0.69 20.69
CA THR A 165 -11.90 1.01 20.01
C THR A 165 -12.79 -0.21 19.78
N GLN A 166 -12.30 -1.42 20.07
CA GLN A 166 -12.91 -2.70 19.70
C GLN A 166 -13.10 -2.88 18.17
N TRP A 167 -12.45 -2.03 17.36
CA TRP A 167 -12.54 -2.09 15.90
C TRP A 167 -11.38 -2.91 15.32
N LEU A 168 -11.69 -4.13 14.89
CA LEU A 168 -10.71 -5.14 14.48
C LEU A 168 -10.20 -4.96 13.02
N TRP A 169 -10.88 -4.17 12.20
CA TRP A 169 -10.72 -4.22 10.75
C TRP A 169 -9.33 -3.81 10.26
N MET A 170 -8.74 -2.73 10.79
CA MET A 170 -7.38 -2.31 10.41
C MET A 170 -6.34 -3.40 10.71
N PHE A 171 -6.44 -4.04 11.87
CA PHE A 171 -5.54 -5.13 12.25
C PHE A 171 -5.67 -6.33 11.31
N MET A 172 -6.90 -6.79 11.08
CA MET A 172 -7.18 -7.91 10.18
C MET A 172 -6.76 -7.61 8.74
N GLY A 173 -7.07 -6.42 8.23
CA GLY A 173 -6.64 -5.99 6.90
C GLY A 173 -5.12 -6.02 6.74
N THR A 174 -4.38 -5.59 7.77
CA THR A 174 -2.91 -5.60 7.75
C THR A 174 -2.35 -7.03 7.79
N LEU A 175 -2.95 -7.92 8.58
CA LEU A 175 -2.55 -9.34 8.61
C LEU A 175 -2.79 -10.01 7.26
N ILE A 176 -3.97 -9.80 6.66
CA ILE A 176 -4.29 -10.32 5.32
C ILE A 176 -3.24 -9.79 4.32
N MET A 177 -2.87 -8.50 4.39
CA MET A 177 -1.80 -7.91 3.60
C MET A 177 -0.44 -8.59 3.78
N LEU A 178 -0.04 -8.82 5.03
CA LEU A 178 1.24 -9.41 5.36
C LEU A 178 1.34 -10.84 4.83
N PHE A 179 0.34 -11.69 5.11
CA PHE A 179 0.35 -13.08 4.64
C PHE A 179 0.14 -13.18 3.12
N GLY A 180 -0.75 -12.35 2.56
CA GLY A 180 -1.04 -12.33 1.13
C GLY A 180 0.16 -11.95 0.27
N ASN A 181 0.99 -11.01 0.74
CA ASN A 181 2.18 -10.55 0.00
C ASN A 181 3.40 -11.46 0.15
N VAL A 182 3.43 -12.35 1.16
CA VAL A 182 4.49 -13.36 1.35
C VAL A 182 4.26 -14.59 0.46
N LEU A 183 3.03 -14.84 0.01
CA LEU A 183 2.72 -15.98 -0.86
C LEU A 183 3.54 -15.95 -2.17
N PRO A 184 4.06 -17.10 -2.64
CA PRO A 184 4.85 -17.15 -3.85
C PRO A 184 4.07 -16.63 -5.06
N LYS A 185 4.48 -15.46 -5.57
CA LYS A 185 3.93 -14.83 -6.78
C LYS A 185 4.11 -15.70 -8.04
N SER A 186 4.87 -16.79 -7.97
CA SER A 186 5.05 -17.81 -9.01
C SER A 186 3.86 -18.77 -9.13
N ILE A 187 3.14 -19.04 -8.03
CA ILE A 187 2.06 -20.03 -8.00
C ILE A 187 0.69 -19.35 -8.17
N PHE A 188 0.47 -18.25 -7.44
CA PHE A 188 -0.82 -17.55 -7.43
C PHE A 188 -0.88 -16.32 -8.35
N GLY A 189 0.25 -15.98 -8.95
CA GLY A 189 0.38 -14.77 -9.76
C GLY A 189 0.26 -13.47 -8.95
N PRO A 190 0.34 -12.31 -9.62
CA PRO A 190 0.27 -11.00 -8.96
C PRO A 190 -1.15 -10.59 -8.55
N LEU A 191 -2.17 -11.41 -8.86
CA LEU A 191 -3.59 -11.10 -8.66
C LEU A 191 -3.95 -11.02 -7.17
N ILE A 192 -3.41 -11.94 -6.38
CA ILE A 192 -3.69 -12.01 -4.94
C ILE A 192 -3.17 -10.77 -4.22
N GLY A 193 -2.01 -10.24 -4.62
CA GLY A 193 -1.46 -9.01 -4.04
C GLY A 193 -2.44 -7.84 -4.19
N SER A 194 -2.88 -7.56 -5.42
CA SER A 194 -3.86 -6.48 -5.67
C SER A 194 -5.17 -6.67 -4.92
N ALA A 195 -5.69 -7.90 -4.81
CA ALA A 195 -6.92 -8.18 -4.09
C ALA A 195 -6.79 -7.87 -2.59
N VAL A 196 -5.69 -8.32 -2.01
CA VAL A 196 -5.40 -8.17 -0.60
C VAL A 196 -5.12 -6.71 -0.25
N ASP A 197 -4.41 -5.97 -1.10
CA ASP A 197 -4.16 -4.55 -0.88
C ASP A 197 -5.48 -3.74 -0.93
N CYS A 198 -6.44 -4.10 -1.81
CA CYS A 198 -7.78 -3.51 -1.82
C CYS A 198 -8.51 -3.71 -0.49
N VAL A 199 -8.46 -4.93 0.06
CA VAL A 199 -9.09 -5.26 1.36
C VAL A 199 -8.44 -4.45 2.49
N PHE A 200 -7.11 -4.31 2.47
CA PHE A 200 -6.38 -3.52 3.46
C PHE A 200 -6.78 -2.03 3.44
N ILE A 201 -6.87 -1.43 2.26
CA ILE A 201 -7.28 -0.02 2.12
C ILE A 201 -8.73 0.19 2.54
N LEU A 202 -9.62 -0.74 2.17
CA LEU A 202 -11.00 -0.74 2.65
C LEU A 202 -11.07 -0.73 4.18
N ALA A 203 -10.27 -1.58 4.81
CA ALA A 203 -10.16 -1.62 6.27
C ALA A 203 -9.62 -0.30 6.86
N MET A 204 -8.68 0.36 6.20
CA MET A 204 -8.15 1.65 6.63
C MET A 204 -9.19 2.77 6.51
N LEU A 205 -9.89 2.89 5.37
CA LEU A 205 -10.93 3.90 5.14
C LEU A 205 -12.12 3.73 6.10
N THR A 206 -12.57 2.50 6.32
CA THR A 206 -13.64 2.21 7.29
C THR A 206 -13.23 2.53 8.72
N THR A 207 -11.97 2.29 9.06
CA THR A 207 -11.41 2.65 10.38
C THR A 207 -11.36 4.17 10.56
N GLU A 208 -11.00 4.93 9.52
CA GLU A 208 -11.04 6.39 9.54
C GLU A 208 -12.46 6.93 9.70
N LEU A 209 -13.43 6.36 8.98
CA LEU A 209 -14.85 6.74 9.07
C LEU A 209 -15.42 6.56 10.49
N MET A 210 -15.05 5.49 11.18
CA MET A 210 -15.56 5.18 12.52
C MET A 210 -14.93 6.02 13.63
N MET A 211 -13.85 6.75 13.35
CA MET A 211 -13.16 7.53 14.36
C MET A 211 -13.89 8.85 14.63
N PRO A 212 -14.14 9.20 15.91
CA PRO A 212 -14.92 10.38 16.29
C PRO A 212 -14.30 11.65 15.71
N SER A 213 -15.17 12.56 15.24
CA SER A 213 -14.84 13.85 14.60
C SER A 213 -14.10 14.81 15.52
#